data_AF-A0A941KI48-F1
#
_entry.id   AF-A0A941KI48-F1
#
_cell.length_a   1.000
_cell.length_b   1.000
_cell.length_c   1.000
_cell.angle_alpha   90.00
_cell.angle_beta   90.00
_cell.angle_gamma   90.00
#
_symmetry.space_group_name_H-M   'P 1'
#
loop_
_entity.id
_entity.type
_entity.pdbx_description
1 polymer ?
#
loop_
_entity_poly.entity_id
_entity_poly.type
_entity_poly.pdbx_seq_one_letter_code
_entity_poly.pdbx_strand_id
1 'polypeptide(L)'
;MSATALLCEPARLDWSQPGGPRAQDFGDVYFSVEDGLEETRSVFLRACGLPEAWQGKPVFTVGELGFGTGLNALALWALWRAQGNPSGWLHLVSVEKHPLTRQDAERALSAWPQLKPMTHRLLQQWPSLFKGPHRLIFPEDRFSITIFQDEAEAALTQMDMRADAWFLDGFAPACNAAMWSQSVLDQIGRLSRPGARIGTFTVAGAVRRGLAQAGFEVSKQPGFGRKRERLEAIYGGKGEPTVSSQAPILIRGAGIAGASLARALRVRGREVRVIDPNGVAGGASSAPAGLLTPRLEKADRPHVRATLAAFDFARRLYEPLAEFHPTGVDRLAKDGKEAERFSDLAGLMGEGYAWTGEMLEMAASGWFEPAALVTRLLGEVPVAREGERGDGEILIHATGAHFDLDGDITPSAGRVGVFKGRVPDRPLSWGGYLAPTPQGDVLLGATHIKGWAPGEGDAALSAFHQDLAARRADLAETIDPLPVSSWGGVRASTPDRLPVAGLVSEDTYVLSGLGSRGFAHAPLLAELIASQICHEPLPLERGAIEVFRPQRFAERRARRGG
;
A
#
# COMPACT_ATOMS: atom_id res chain seq x y z
N MET A 1 -17.59 -0.09 -24.03
CA MET A 1 -16.81 -0.48 -22.84
C MET A 1 -15.47 0.20 -22.94
N SER A 2 -15.32 1.36 -22.29
CA SER A 2 -14.06 2.10 -22.27
C SER A 2 -12.97 1.22 -21.68
N ALA A 3 -11.77 1.22 -22.26
CA ALA A 3 -10.62 0.49 -21.71
C ALA A 3 -10.48 0.85 -20.23
N THR A 4 -10.61 -0.14 -19.34
CA THR A 4 -10.50 0.05 -17.90
C THR A 4 -9.08 0.50 -17.58
N ALA A 5 -8.88 1.81 -17.43
CA ALA A 5 -7.57 2.37 -17.15
C ALA A 5 -7.11 1.94 -15.74
N LEU A 6 -5.86 1.48 -15.62
CA LEU A 6 -5.19 1.20 -14.34
C LEU A 6 -4.89 2.48 -13.55
N LEU A 7 -4.96 3.63 -14.22
CA LEU A 7 -4.73 4.96 -13.66
C LEU A 7 -6.05 5.71 -13.48
N CYS A 8 -6.10 6.57 -12.47
CA CYS A 8 -7.06 7.66 -12.40
C CYS A 8 -6.62 8.82 -13.30
N GLU A 9 -7.58 9.54 -13.85
CA GLU A 9 -7.31 10.79 -14.55
C GLU A 9 -7.06 11.89 -13.50
N PRO A 10 -5.90 12.58 -13.54
CA PRO A 10 -5.58 13.61 -12.56
C PRO A 10 -6.50 14.83 -12.72
N ALA A 11 -6.70 15.57 -11.63
CA ALA A 11 -7.52 16.79 -11.66
C ALA A 11 -6.97 17.85 -12.63
N ARG A 12 -7.86 18.47 -13.42
CA ARG A 12 -7.52 19.63 -14.26
C ARG A 12 -7.76 20.92 -13.49
N LEU A 13 -6.67 21.59 -13.12
CA LEU A 13 -6.71 22.81 -12.30
C LEU A 13 -6.50 24.07 -13.14
N ASP A 14 -7.36 25.07 -12.91
CA ASP A 14 -7.13 26.45 -13.34
C ASP A 14 -6.59 27.28 -12.16
N TRP A 15 -5.47 27.94 -12.40
CA TRP A 15 -4.76 28.79 -11.44
C TRP A 15 -4.81 30.28 -11.80
N SER A 16 -5.61 30.67 -12.81
CA SER A 16 -5.67 32.04 -13.33
C SER A 16 -6.26 33.06 -12.35
N GLN A 17 -6.98 32.61 -11.33
CA GLN A 17 -7.61 33.45 -10.32
C GLN A 17 -6.82 33.45 -9.01
N PRO A 18 -6.67 34.59 -8.31
CA PRO A 18 -5.90 34.67 -7.07
C PRO A 18 -6.52 33.92 -5.88
N GLY A 19 -7.78 33.47 -5.97
CA GLY A 19 -8.53 32.88 -4.87
C GLY A 19 -8.29 31.39 -4.57
N GLY A 20 -7.42 30.71 -5.32
CA GLY A 20 -7.10 29.27 -5.14
C GLY A 20 -7.29 28.42 -6.39
N PRO A 21 -6.91 27.13 -6.37
CA PRO A 21 -7.08 26.23 -7.51
C PRO A 21 -8.56 25.98 -7.76
N ARG A 22 -8.99 26.16 -9.02
CA ARG A 22 -10.35 25.86 -9.47
C ARG A 22 -10.35 24.55 -10.27
N ALA A 23 -11.28 23.65 -9.94
CA ALA A 23 -11.48 22.44 -10.71
C ALA A 23 -12.21 22.76 -12.01
N GLN A 24 -11.56 22.59 -13.16
CA GLN A 24 -12.17 22.89 -14.45
C GLN A 24 -13.38 21.99 -14.73
N ASP A 25 -13.27 20.71 -14.39
CA ASP A 25 -14.29 19.71 -14.67
C ASP A 25 -15.58 19.90 -13.84
N PHE A 26 -15.49 20.61 -12.71
CA PHE A 26 -16.62 20.86 -11.81
C PHE A 26 -17.02 22.35 -11.72
N GLY A 27 -16.23 23.25 -12.31
CA GLY A 27 -16.50 24.68 -12.36
C GLY A 27 -16.41 25.40 -11.01
N ASP A 28 -15.82 24.78 -9.98
CA ASP A 28 -15.85 25.25 -8.58
C ASP A 28 -14.44 25.27 -7.96
N VAL A 29 -14.26 26.01 -6.87
CA VAL A 29 -12.96 26.14 -6.17
C VAL A 29 -12.76 25.00 -5.17
N TYR A 30 -11.52 24.53 -5.01
CA TYR A 30 -11.20 23.53 -3.99
C TYR A 30 -11.28 24.09 -2.57
N PHE A 31 -10.93 25.37 -2.38
CA PHE A 31 -11.04 26.10 -1.12
C PHE A 31 -10.86 27.60 -1.37
N SER A 32 -11.30 28.42 -0.41
CA SER A 32 -10.92 29.83 -0.34
C SER A 32 -9.50 29.97 0.23
N VAL A 33 -8.58 30.63 -0.48
CA VAL A 33 -7.19 30.82 -0.01
C VAL A 33 -7.11 31.64 1.29
N GLU A 34 -8.03 32.59 1.52
CA GLU A 34 -7.99 33.44 2.71
C GLU A 34 -8.51 32.73 3.98
N ASP A 35 -9.51 31.84 3.86
CA ASP A 35 -10.24 31.27 5.01
C ASP A 35 -10.27 29.72 5.06
N GLY A 36 -9.73 29.02 4.06
CA GLY A 36 -9.96 27.58 3.86
C GLY A 36 -9.60 26.70 5.06
N LEU A 37 -8.51 27.01 5.77
CA LEU A 37 -8.11 26.25 6.95
C LEU A 37 -9.06 26.44 8.14
N GLU A 38 -9.55 27.67 8.38
CA GLU A 38 -10.53 27.93 9.43
C GLU A 38 -11.90 27.36 9.08
N GLU A 39 -12.28 27.39 7.80
CA GLU A 39 -13.48 26.70 7.32
C GLU A 39 -13.38 25.20 7.57
N THR A 40 -12.27 24.54 7.20
CA THR A 40 -12.03 23.13 7.52
C THR A 40 -12.15 22.84 9.03
N ARG A 41 -11.51 23.67 9.87
CA ARG A 41 -11.58 23.53 11.34
C ARG A 41 -13.02 23.62 11.85
N SER A 42 -13.82 24.54 11.32
CA SER A 42 -15.19 24.72 11.80
C SER A 42 -16.17 23.70 11.22
N VAL A 43 -16.11 23.43 9.91
CA VAL A 43 -17.10 22.62 9.18
C VAL A 43 -16.88 21.13 9.42
N PHE A 44 -15.63 20.69 9.50
CA PHE A 44 -15.29 19.28 9.62
C PHE A 44 -14.87 18.92 11.04
N LEU A 45 -13.82 19.54 11.56
CA LEU A 45 -13.26 19.13 12.86
C LEU A 45 -14.24 19.39 14.02
N ARG A 46 -14.70 20.63 14.18
CA ARG A 46 -15.64 20.99 15.27
C ARG A 46 -16.99 20.30 15.15
N ALA A 47 -17.53 20.17 13.94
CA ALA A 47 -18.80 19.47 13.72
C ALA A 47 -18.72 17.99 14.13
N CYS A 48 -17.56 17.37 13.94
CA CYS A 48 -17.29 16.01 14.41
C CYS A 48 -16.94 15.92 15.92
N GLY A 49 -17.01 17.04 16.65
CA GLY A 49 -16.67 17.10 18.07
C GLY A 49 -15.19 16.88 18.36
N LEU A 50 -14.31 17.24 17.42
CA LEU A 50 -12.87 17.14 17.62
C LEU A 50 -12.31 18.41 18.28
N PRO A 51 -11.39 18.28 19.25
CA PRO A 51 -10.67 17.06 19.65
C PRO A 51 -11.36 16.20 20.72
N GLU A 52 -12.44 16.66 21.35
CA GLU A 52 -13.04 16.00 22.53
C GLU A 52 -13.45 14.55 22.28
N ALA A 53 -13.89 14.22 21.06
CA ALA A 53 -14.29 12.86 20.68
C ALA A 53 -13.16 11.82 20.69
N TRP A 54 -11.89 12.25 20.81
CA TRP A 54 -10.75 11.33 20.94
C TRP A 54 -10.62 10.72 22.34
N GLN A 55 -11.25 11.32 23.36
CA GLN A 55 -11.13 10.87 24.74
C GLN A 55 -11.60 9.42 24.90
N GLY A 56 -10.78 8.61 25.59
CA GLY A 56 -11.08 7.20 25.88
C GLY A 56 -11.00 6.27 24.66
N LYS A 57 -10.61 6.75 23.48
CA LYS A 57 -10.49 5.92 22.27
C LYS A 57 -9.01 5.64 21.94
N PRO A 58 -8.58 4.36 21.92
CA PRO A 58 -7.22 4.00 21.51
C PRO A 58 -7.01 4.12 20.00
N VAL A 59 -8.09 3.98 19.22
CA VAL A 59 -8.08 4.16 17.76
C VAL A 59 -9.24 5.08 17.39
N PHE A 60 -8.98 6.06 16.54
CA PHE A 60 -10.01 6.91 15.96
C PHE A 60 -9.91 6.90 14.45
N THR A 61 -11.03 6.67 13.75
CA THR A 61 -11.06 6.63 12.27
C THR A 61 -11.95 7.74 11.74
N VAL A 62 -11.40 8.59 10.88
CA VAL A 62 -12.14 9.57 10.08
C VAL A 62 -12.29 9.03 8.67
N GLY A 63 -13.53 8.93 8.17
CA GLY A 63 -13.82 8.74 6.76
C GLY A 63 -13.94 10.09 6.04
N GLU A 64 -13.56 10.17 4.77
CA GLU A 64 -13.66 11.39 3.96
C GLU A 64 -14.11 11.06 2.52
N LEU A 65 -14.95 11.93 1.97
CA LEU A 65 -15.20 11.98 0.53
C LEU A 65 -14.46 13.20 -0.05
N GLY A 66 -13.70 13.01 -1.12
CA GLY A 66 -12.94 14.09 -1.77
C GLY A 66 -11.68 14.47 -0.99
N PHE A 67 -10.58 13.76 -1.23
CA PHE A 67 -9.28 14.13 -0.65
C PHE A 67 -8.79 15.51 -1.14
N GLY A 68 -9.03 15.79 -2.42
CA GLY A 68 -8.63 17.00 -3.12
C GLY A 68 -7.16 17.33 -2.90
N THR A 69 -6.92 18.47 -2.25
CA THR A 69 -5.57 18.96 -1.99
C THR A 69 -4.92 18.34 -0.75
N GLY A 70 -5.68 17.62 0.08
CA GLY A 70 -5.24 17.09 1.36
C GLY A 70 -5.29 18.10 2.51
N LEU A 71 -5.93 19.27 2.33
CA LEU A 71 -6.04 20.29 3.38
C LEU A 71 -6.72 19.76 4.65
N ASN A 72 -7.84 19.05 4.51
CA ASN A 72 -8.54 18.44 5.64
C ASN A 72 -7.66 17.43 6.38
N ALA A 73 -6.89 16.62 5.64
CA ALA A 73 -5.94 15.68 6.21
C ALA A 73 -4.86 16.40 7.03
N LEU A 74 -4.30 17.50 6.52
CA LEU A 74 -3.30 18.29 7.23
C LEU A 74 -3.88 19.03 8.44
N ALA A 75 -5.10 19.55 8.34
CA ALA A 75 -5.77 20.22 9.45
C ALA A 75 -6.08 19.23 10.59
N LEU A 76 -6.59 18.04 10.24
CA LEU A 76 -6.83 16.95 11.17
C LEU A 76 -5.52 16.48 11.83
N TRP A 77 -4.46 16.27 11.03
CA TRP A 77 -3.15 15.87 11.54
C TRP A 77 -2.54 16.93 12.46
N ALA A 78 -2.66 18.22 12.12
CA ALA A 78 -2.20 19.33 12.96
C ALA A 78 -2.90 19.32 14.33
N LEU A 79 -4.22 19.15 14.35
CA LEU A 79 -4.98 19.06 15.59
C LEU A 79 -4.58 17.82 16.40
N TRP A 80 -4.35 16.68 15.75
CA TRP A 80 -3.95 15.44 16.40
C TRP A 80 -2.57 15.55 17.06
N ARG A 81 -1.60 16.18 16.40
CA ARG A 81 -0.28 16.42 17.00
C ARG A 81 -0.37 17.34 18.23
N ALA A 82 -1.32 18.27 18.23
CA ALA A 82 -1.50 19.22 19.32
C ALA A 82 -2.30 18.66 20.50
N GLN A 83 -3.35 17.87 20.24
CA GLN A 83 -4.37 17.52 21.24
C GLN A 83 -4.83 16.04 21.16
N GLY A 84 -4.18 15.22 20.34
CA GLY A 84 -4.50 13.82 20.15
C GLY A 84 -4.22 12.95 21.37
N ASN A 85 -4.73 11.72 21.35
CA ASN A 85 -4.45 10.73 22.39
C ASN A 85 -2.96 10.32 22.33
N PRO A 86 -2.16 10.55 23.40
CA PRO A 86 -0.74 10.21 23.41
C PRO A 86 -0.44 8.72 23.22
N SER A 87 -1.37 7.84 23.58
CA SER A 87 -1.25 6.38 23.39
C SER A 87 -2.16 5.85 22.27
N GLY A 88 -2.87 6.73 21.56
CA GLY A 88 -3.81 6.34 20.52
C GLY A 88 -3.22 6.43 19.11
N TRP A 89 -3.99 5.93 18.15
CA TRP A 89 -3.71 6.01 16.71
C TRP A 89 -4.87 6.66 15.96
N LEU A 90 -4.54 7.55 15.02
CA LEU A 90 -5.53 8.22 14.17
C LEU A 90 -5.40 7.73 12.71
N HIS A 91 -6.53 7.31 12.14
CA HIS A 91 -6.65 6.98 10.73
C HIS A 91 -7.54 7.99 10.01
N LEU A 92 -7.07 8.49 8.87
CA LEU A 92 -7.91 9.09 7.84
C LEU A 92 -8.08 8.09 6.70
N VAL A 93 -9.30 7.84 6.25
CA VAL A 93 -9.60 7.04 5.07
C VAL A 93 -10.42 7.89 4.12
N SER A 94 -9.84 8.25 2.98
CA SER A 94 -10.41 9.19 2.04
C SER A 94 -10.65 8.56 0.67
N VAL A 95 -11.60 9.11 -0.09
CA VAL A 95 -11.84 8.75 -1.49
C VAL A 95 -11.48 9.91 -2.40
N GLU A 96 -10.79 9.63 -3.50
CA GLU A 96 -10.48 10.62 -4.53
C GLU A 96 -10.61 10.03 -5.93
N LYS A 97 -11.42 10.67 -6.77
CA LYS A 97 -11.62 10.23 -8.16
C LYS A 97 -10.57 10.85 -9.08
N HIS A 98 -10.22 12.11 -8.83
CA HIS A 98 -9.32 12.91 -9.64
C HIS A 98 -8.14 13.39 -8.79
N PRO A 99 -7.20 12.49 -8.46
CA PRO A 99 -6.05 12.85 -7.62
C PRO A 99 -5.24 13.97 -8.26
N LEU A 100 -4.80 14.93 -7.44
CA LEU A 100 -3.87 15.96 -7.89
C LEU A 100 -2.49 15.35 -8.19
N THR A 101 -1.79 15.94 -9.15
CA THR A 101 -0.35 15.68 -9.29
C THR A 101 0.38 16.15 -8.03
N ARG A 102 1.55 15.57 -7.74
CA ARG A 102 2.37 16.00 -6.59
C ARG A 102 2.71 17.50 -6.68
N GLN A 103 3.00 18.01 -7.88
CA GLN A 103 3.34 19.42 -8.11
C GLN A 103 2.14 20.34 -7.83
N ASP A 104 0.95 19.96 -8.29
CA ASP A 104 -0.28 20.71 -8.02
C ASP A 104 -0.63 20.73 -6.53
N ALA A 105 -0.48 19.59 -5.85
CA ALA A 105 -0.69 19.49 -4.40
C ALA A 105 0.31 20.38 -3.63
N GLU A 106 1.60 20.36 -4.01
CA GLU A 106 2.61 21.24 -3.42
C GLU A 106 2.28 22.72 -3.61
N ARG A 107 1.89 23.10 -4.83
CA ARG A 107 1.46 24.47 -5.14
C ARG A 107 0.25 24.88 -4.31
N ALA A 108 -0.77 24.02 -4.22
CA ALA A 108 -2.00 24.31 -3.47
C ALA A 108 -1.71 24.50 -1.97
N LEU A 109 -0.93 23.60 -1.38
CA LEU A 109 -0.67 23.58 0.06
C LEU A 109 0.33 24.65 0.51
N SER A 110 1.03 25.30 -0.42
CA SER A 110 1.93 26.44 -0.12
C SER A 110 1.21 27.64 0.50
N ALA A 111 -0.12 27.73 0.33
CA ALA A 111 -0.97 28.76 0.93
C ALA A 111 -0.99 28.75 2.46
N TRP A 112 -0.58 27.64 3.12
CA TRP A 112 -0.56 27.53 4.59
C TRP A 112 0.84 27.18 5.12
N PRO A 113 1.74 28.18 5.23
CA PRO A 113 3.10 27.97 5.73
C PRO A 113 3.16 27.32 7.13
N GLN A 114 2.14 27.54 7.96
CA GLN A 114 2.02 26.92 9.28
C GLN A 114 1.86 25.39 9.24
N LEU A 115 1.43 24.81 8.11
CA LEU A 115 1.31 23.37 7.92
C LEU A 115 2.54 22.75 7.23
N LYS A 116 3.51 23.57 6.80
CA LYS A 116 4.66 23.19 5.97
C LYS A 116 5.40 21.92 6.45
N PRO A 117 5.67 21.70 7.75
CA PRO A 117 6.36 20.48 8.19
C PRO A 117 5.59 19.19 7.86
N MET A 118 4.25 19.21 8.00
CA MET A 118 3.40 18.06 7.68
C MET A 118 3.18 17.96 6.16
N THR A 119 3.00 19.10 5.48
CA THR A 119 2.93 19.16 4.01
C THR A 119 4.13 18.47 3.38
N HIS A 120 5.35 18.77 3.84
CA HIS A 120 6.57 18.15 3.30
C HIS A 120 6.56 16.63 3.48
N ARG A 121 6.18 16.13 4.67
CA ARG A 121 6.09 14.68 4.94
C ARG A 121 5.01 13.99 4.12
N LEU A 122 3.86 14.65 3.93
CA LEU A 122 2.78 14.15 3.06
C LEU A 122 3.26 14.05 1.60
N LEU A 123 3.90 15.09 1.08
CA LEU A 123 4.40 15.14 -0.30
C LEU A 123 5.51 14.13 -0.58
N GLN A 124 6.35 13.80 0.42
CA GLN A 124 7.34 12.73 0.32
C GLN A 124 6.72 11.35 0.09
N GLN A 125 5.49 11.14 0.56
CA GLN A 125 4.76 9.89 0.38
C GLN A 125 3.59 10.03 -0.61
N TRP A 126 3.51 11.12 -1.39
CA TRP A 126 2.37 11.37 -2.28
C TRP A 126 2.12 10.16 -3.19
N PRO A 127 0.87 9.65 -3.26
CA PRO A 127 0.59 8.43 -3.99
C PRO A 127 0.76 8.62 -5.50
N SER A 128 0.99 7.51 -6.20
CA SER A 128 0.89 7.47 -7.66
C SER A 128 -0.58 7.64 -8.09
N LEU A 129 -0.82 7.68 -9.39
CA LEU A 129 -2.18 7.77 -9.95
C LEU A 129 -2.84 6.39 -10.15
N PHE A 130 -2.26 5.30 -9.64
CA PHE A 130 -2.88 3.98 -9.79
C PHE A 130 -4.22 3.90 -9.05
N LYS A 131 -5.21 3.25 -9.67
CA LYS A 131 -6.49 2.96 -9.03
C LYS A 131 -6.33 2.05 -7.82
N GLY A 132 -7.21 2.26 -6.84
CA GLY A 132 -7.27 1.50 -5.61
C GLY A 132 -6.64 2.22 -4.41
N PRO A 133 -6.40 1.50 -3.30
CA PRO A 133 -5.99 2.10 -2.04
C PRO A 133 -4.49 2.36 -1.97
N HIS A 134 -4.15 3.51 -1.40
CA HIS A 134 -2.79 3.94 -1.10
C HIS A 134 -2.66 4.22 0.39
N ARG A 135 -1.99 3.33 1.13
CA ARG A 135 -1.66 3.55 2.55
C ARG A 135 -0.39 4.39 2.70
N LEU A 136 -0.49 5.45 3.48
CA LEU A 136 0.59 6.30 3.96
C LEU A 136 0.65 6.24 5.49
N ILE A 137 1.85 6.15 6.06
CA ILE A 137 2.03 5.95 7.51
C ILE A 137 3.04 6.97 8.05
N PHE A 138 2.68 7.60 9.16
CA PHE A 138 3.49 8.57 9.89
C PHE A 138 3.63 8.12 11.35
N PRO A 139 4.49 7.12 11.64
CA PRO A 139 4.57 6.49 12.95
C PRO A 139 4.89 7.46 14.08
N GLU A 140 5.71 8.47 13.80
CA GLU A 140 6.17 9.45 14.79
C GLU A 140 5.02 10.26 15.39
N ASP A 141 3.94 10.43 14.64
CA ASP A 141 2.71 11.10 15.10
C ASP A 141 1.54 10.12 15.29
N ARG A 142 1.77 8.81 15.16
CA ARG A 142 0.71 7.76 15.23
C ARG A 142 -0.48 8.10 14.34
N PHE A 143 -0.18 8.49 13.11
CA PHE A 143 -1.15 8.93 12.13
C PHE A 143 -0.98 8.15 10.82
N SER A 144 -2.08 7.88 10.13
CA SER A 144 -2.06 7.23 8.83
C SER A 144 -3.18 7.72 7.94
N ILE A 145 -2.92 7.71 6.64
CA ILE A 145 -3.89 8.07 5.61
C ILE A 145 -4.03 6.87 4.67
N THR A 146 -5.26 6.47 4.36
CA THR A 146 -5.53 5.58 3.23
C THR A 146 -6.37 6.32 2.21
N ILE A 147 -5.83 6.50 1.00
CA ILE A 147 -6.54 7.17 -0.10
C ILE A 147 -6.99 6.11 -1.08
N PHE A 148 -8.31 5.91 -1.20
CA PHE A 148 -8.88 5.08 -2.26
C PHE A 148 -9.06 5.93 -3.51
N GLN A 149 -8.22 5.68 -4.51
CA GLN A 149 -8.31 6.34 -5.80
C GLN A 149 -9.29 5.59 -6.71
N ASP A 150 -10.55 5.98 -6.70
CA ASP A 150 -11.63 5.44 -7.55
C ASP A 150 -12.89 6.32 -7.44
N GLU A 151 -13.95 5.96 -8.16
CA GLU A 151 -15.30 6.51 -7.94
C GLU A 151 -15.78 6.25 -6.50
N ALA A 152 -16.48 7.23 -5.91
CA ALA A 152 -16.96 7.18 -4.53
C ALA A 152 -17.67 5.85 -4.16
N GLU A 153 -18.69 5.47 -4.92
CA GLU A 153 -19.46 4.24 -4.64
C GLU A 153 -18.61 2.97 -4.78
N ALA A 154 -17.76 2.90 -5.82
CA ALA A 154 -16.89 1.75 -6.07
C ALA A 154 -15.85 1.58 -4.95
N ALA A 155 -15.18 2.69 -4.57
CA ALA A 155 -14.23 2.72 -3.47
C ALA A 155 -14.87 2.29 -2.15
N LEU A 156 -15.97 2.96 -1.73
CA LEU A 156 -16.65 2.70 -0.46
C LEU A 156 -17.11 1.25 -0.35
N THR A 157 -17.63 0.67 -1.43
CA THR A 157 -18.05 -0.76 -1.47
C THR A 157 -16.88 -1.70 -1.18
N GLN A 158 -15.67 -1.34 -1.60
CA GLN A 158 -14.45 -2.12 -1.38
C GLN A 158 -13.75 -1.82 -0.05
N MET A 159 -14.21 -0.85 0.75
CA MET A 159 -13.60 -0.54 2.04
C MET A 159 -14.03 -1.52 3.14
N ASP A 160 -13.09 -1.84 4.01
CA ASP A 160 -13.36 -2.42 5.32
C ASP A 160 -12.75 -1.56 6.42
N MET A 161 -13.61 -0.76 7.04
CA MET A 161 -13.27 0.17 8.12
C MET A 161 -14.52 0.45 8.94
N ARG A 162 -14.35 1.10 10.10
CA ARG A 162 -15.45 1.63 10.90
C ARG A 162 -15.10 3.04 11.35
N ALA A 163 -15.76 4.04 10.77
CA ALA A 163 -15.55 5.46 11.05
C ALA A 163 -16.17 5.88 12.38
N ASP A 164 -15.42 6.69 13.14
CA ASP A 164 -15.91 7.48 14.27
C ASP A 164 -16.41 8.86 13.83
N ALA A 165 -15.94 9.35 12.68
CA ALA A 165 -16.35 10.62 12.11
C ALA A 165 -16.26 10.57 10.57
N TRP A 166 -17.05 11.41 9.90
CA TRP A 166 -17.02 11.60 8.46
C TRP A 166 -16.89 13.07 8.08
N PHE A 167 -15.97 13.35 7.16
CA PHE A 167 -15.90 14.61 6.43
C PHE A 167 -16.55 14.38 5.07
N LEU A 168 -17.82 14.80 4.93
CA LEU A 168 -18.47 14.79 3.63
C LEU A 168 -18.11 16.08 2.92
N ASP A 169 -16.94 16.03 2.31
CA ASP A 169 -16.37 17.06 1.46
C ASP A 169 -16.54 16.69 -0.02
N GLY A 170 -16.27 17.64 -0.90
CA GLY A 170 -16.42 17.48 -2.35
C GLY A 170 -17.32 18.56 -2.95
N PHE A 171 -17.40 18.60 -4.28
CA PHE A 171 -18.16 19.65 -4.96
C PHE A 171 -19.64 19.65 -4.57
N ALA A 172 -20.22 20.85 -4.56
CA ALA A 172 -21.62 21.04 -4.17
C ALA A 172 -22.54 20.02 -4.87
N PRO A 173 -23.62 19.54 -4.21
CA PRO A 173 -24.49 18.51 -4.81
C PRO A 173 -25.06 18.87 -6.19
N ALA A 174 -25.21 20.16 -6.49
CA ALA A 174 -25.63 20.64 -7.80
C ALA A 174 -24.58 20.38 -8.90
N CYS A 175 -23.30 20.33 -8.55
CA CYS A 175 -22.16 20.14 -9.45
C CYS A 175 -21.71 18.67 -9.53
N ASN A 176 -21.98 17.85 -8.50
CA ASN A 176 -21.56 16.44 -8.46
C ASN A 176 -22.61 15.52 -7.82
N ALA A 177 -23.81 15.46 -8.40
CA ALA A 177 -24.92 14.67 -7.85
C ALA A 177 -24.59 13.18 -7.62
N ALA A 178 -23.68 12.59 -8.41
CA ALA A 178 -23.28 11.19 -8.28
C ALA A 178 -22.59 10.89 -6.94
N MET A 179 -21.75 11.80 -6.43
CA MET A 179 -21.08 11.63 -5.12
C MET A 179 -22.07 11.69 -3.95
N TRP A 180 -23.22 12.34 -4.12
CA TRP A 180 -24.25 12.51 -3.10
C TRP A 180 -25.45 11.55 -3.29
N SER A 181 -25.27 10.47 -4.05
CA SER A 181 -26.31 9.48 -4.31
C SER A 181 -26.71 8.73 -3.03
N GLN A 182 -27.91 8.15 -3.03
CA GLN A 182 -28.34 7.31 -1.90
C GLN A 182 -27.42 6.10 -1.70
N SER A 183 -26.92 5.50 -2.78
CA SER A 183 -25.98 4.37 -2.71
C SER A 183 -24.69 4.74 -1.95
N VAL A 184 -24.14 5.93 -2.18
CA VAL A 184 -22.97 6.44 -1.44
C VAL A 184 -23.31 6.67 0.04
N LEU A 185 -24.44 7.30 0.33
CA LEU A 185 -24.86 7.57 1.71
C LEU A 185 -25.14 6.28 2.50
N ASP A 186 -25.70 5.26 1.85
CA ASP A 186 -25.91 3.93 2.46
C ASP A 186 -24.57 3.26 2.80
N GLN A 187 -23.55 3.41 1.95
CA GLN A 187 -22.20 2.91 2.27
C GLN A 187 -21.57 3.68 3.44
N ILE A 188 -21.78 4.98 3.56
CA ILE A 188 -21.35 5.78 4.72
C ILE A 188 -22.00 5.25 6.00
N GLY A 189 -23.31 4.96 5.96
CA GLY A 189 -24.02 4.31 7.07
C GLY A 189 -23.40 2.95 7.44
N ARG A 190 -23.18 2.08 6.44
CA ARG A 190 -22.56 0.75 6.63
C ARG A 190 -21.17 0.81 7.27
N LEU A 191 -20.38 1.83 6.92
CA LEU A 191 -19.01 2.00 7.38
C LEU A 191 -18.90 2.82 8.67
N SER A 192 -20.01 3.21 9.31
CA SER A 192 -20.01 4.04 10.52
C SER A 192 -20.08 3.21 11.79
N ARG A 193 -19.37 3.64 12.84
CA ARG A 193 -19.59 3.17 14.22
C ARG A 193 -20.85 3.82 14.81
N PRO A 194 -21.54 3.17 15.75
CA PRO A 194 -22.54 3.83 16.57
C PRO A 194 -22.00 5.13 17.17
N GLY A 195 -22.76 6.21 17.05
CA GLY A 195 -22.35 7.54 17.50
C GLY A 195 -21.39 8.27 16.56
N ALA A 196 -21.08 7.72 15.37
CA ALA A 196 -20.24 8.41 14.40
C ALA A 196 -20.88 9.73 13.96
N ARG A 197 -20.06 10.79 13.87
CA ARG A 197 -20.52 12.15 13.54
C ARG A 197 -20.17 12.54 12.12
N ILE A 198 -21.01 13.33 11.48
CA ILE A 198 -20.74 13.90 10.16
C ILE A 198 -20.52 15.41 10.25
N GLY A 199 -19.42 15.87 9.66
CA GLY A 199 -19.20 17.26 9.28
C GLY A 199 -19.38 17.44 7.78
N THR A 200 -20.18 18.42 7.37
CA THR A 200 -20.37 18.78 5.96
C THR A 200 -20.78 20.24 5.79
N PHE A 201 -20.38 20.86 4.67
CA PHE A 201 -20.74 22.25 4.37
C PHE A 201 -22.16 22.39 3.79
N THR A 202 -22.74 21.30 3.25
CA THR A 202 -24.02 21.35 2.55
C THR A 202 -25.21 21.24 3.50
N VAL A 203 -26.26 22.03 3.23
CA VAL A 203 -27.56 21.96 3.92
C VAL A 203 -28.68 21.46 3.00
N ALA A 204 -28.32 20.87 1.85
CA ALA A 204 -29.28 20.43 0.84
C ALA A 204 -30.27 19.41 1.41
N GLY A 205 -31.57 19.63 1.16
CA GLY A 205 -32.63 18.78 1.71
C GLY A 205 -32.57 17.32 1.26
N ALA A 206 -32.04 17.05 0.06
CA ALA A 206 -31.84 15.69 -0.44
C ALA A 206 -30.78 14.94 0.37
N VAL A 207 -29.64 15.57 0.65
CA VAL A 207 -28.56 15.00 1.48
C VAL A 207 -29.07 14.70 2.89
N ARG A 208 -29.83 15.63 3.50
CA ARG A 208 -30.44 15.40 4.82
C ARG A 208 -31.33 14.17 4.85
N ARG A 209 -32.23 14.03 3.86
CA ARG A 209 -33.14 12.86 3.78
C ARG A 209 -32.36 11.57 3.53
N GLY A 210 -31.34 11.61 2.68
CA GLY A 210 -30.54 10.44 2.37
C GLY A 210 -29.70 9.98 3.56
N LEU A 211 -29.14 10.90 4.35
CA LEU A 211 -28.46 10.59 5.61
C LEU A 211 -29.42 9.97 6.63
N ALA A 212 -30.64 10.51 6.75
CA ALA A 212 -31.65 9.92 7.61
C ALA A 212 -32.00 8.49 7.19
N GLN A 213 -32.15 8.24 5.89
CA GLN A 213 -32.38 6.90 5.35
C GLN A 213 -31.19 5.95 5.58
N ALA A 214 -29.97 6.47 5.55
CA ALA A 214 -28.74 5.73 5.84
C ALA A 214 -28.53 5.45 7.35
N GLY A 215 -29.45 5.88 8.22
CA GLY A 215 -29.43 5.58 9.66
C GLY A 215 -28.84 6.67 10.55
N PHE A 216 -28.71 7.90 10.05
CA PHE A 216 -28.26 9.04 10.84
C PHE A 216 -29.42 9.87 11.40
N GLU A 217 -29.29 10.27 12.66
CA GLU A 217 -30.11 11.32 13.25
C GLU A 217 -29.53 12.67 12.84
N VAL A 218 -30.25 13.43 12.00
CA VAL A 218 -29.76 14.68 11.43
C VAL A 218 -30.39 15.88 12.12
N SER A 219 -29.57 16.78 12.65
CA SER A 219 -29.96 18.04 13.29
C SER A 219 -29.36 19.25 12.56
N LYS A 220 -30.02 20.40 12.68
CA LYS A 220 -29.51 21.69 12.17
C LYS A 220 -28.83 22.44 13.31
N GLN A 221 -27.66 23.02 13.04
CA GLN A 221 -26.91 23.86 13.98
C GLN A 221 -26.58 25.22 13.36
N PRO A 222 -26.23 26.25 14.15
CA PRO A 222 -25.76 27.53 13.61
C PRO A 222 -24.51 27.36 12.72
N GLY A 223 -24.49 28.03 11.56
CA GLY A 223 -23.34 28.02 10.65
C GLY A 223 -22.17 28.90 11.11
N PHE A 224 -21.05 28.84 10.39
CA PHE A 224 -19.85 29.67 10.63
C PHE A 224 -19.76 30.83 9.65
N GLY A 225 -19.28 31.99 10.12
CA GLY A 225 -19.13 33.20 9.31
C GLY A 225 -20.46 33.67 8.71
N ARG A 226 -20.55 33.73 7.37
CA ARG A 226 -21.75 34.19 6.64
C ARG A 226 -22.84 33.11 6.46
N LYS A 227 -22.55 31.84 6.75
CA LYS A 227 -23.51 30.73 6.59
C LYS A 227 -24.47 30.67 7.79
N ARG A 228 -25.79 30.63 7.52
CA ARG A 228 -26.83 30.65 8.58
C ARG A 228 -26.96 29.33 9.34
N GLU A 229 -26.84 28.20 8.67
CA GLU A 229 -27.04 26.86 9.26
C GLU A 229 -25.95 25.89 8.77
N ARG A 230 -25.66 24.86 9.58
CA ARG A 230 -24.88 23.66 9.22
C ARG A 230 -25.66 22.41 9.63
N LEU A 231 -25.30 21.25 9.07
CA LEU A 231 -25.86 19.96 9.49
C LEU A 231 -24.88 19.25 10.44
N GLU A 232 -25.44 18.65 11.49
CA GLU A 232 -24.74 17.65 12.30
C GLU A 232 -25.58 16.37 12.25
N ALA A 233 -24.94 15.26 11.92
CA ALA A 233 -25.60 13.96 11.83
C ALA A 233 -24.87 12.95 12.71
N ILE A 234 -25.62 12.17 13.49
CA ILE A 234 -25.08 11.15 14.40
C ILE A 234 -25.64 9.79 13.99
N TYR A 235 -24.77 8.80 13.79
CA TYR A 235 -25.19 7.45 13.42
C TYR A 235 -25.86 6.74 14.59
N GLY A 236 -27.15 6.41 14.45
CA GLY A 236 -27.95 5.73 15.48
C GLY A 236 -27.93 4.21 15.40
N GLY A 237 -27.18 3.63 14.44
CA GLY A 237 -27.12 2.18 14.25
C GLY A 237 -26.55 1.42 15.44
N LYS A 238 -26.88 0.13 15.51
CA LYS A 238 -26.28 -0.80 16.48
C LYS A 238 -24.96 -1.32 15.93
N GLY A 239 -23.93 -1.36 16.77
CA GLY A 239 -22.62 -1.88 16.41
C GLY A 239 -22.07 -2.71 17.54
N GLU A 240 -21.31 -3.74 17.18
CA GLU A 240 -20.66 -4.60 18.15
C GLU A 240 -19.42 -3.89 18.73
N PRO A 241 -19.21 -3.96 20.05
CA PRO A 241 -17.96 -3.50 20.64
C PRO A 241 -16.81 -4.30 20.04
N THR A 242 -15.84 -3.61 19.45
CA THR A 242 -14.61 -4.26 18.96
C THR A 242 -13.60 -4.27 20.10
N VAL A 243 -13.33 -5.44 20.68
CA VAL A 243 -12.28 -5.58 21.69
C VAL A 243 -10.97 -5.88 20.98
N SER A 244 -10.05 -4.91 20.98
CA SER A 244 -8.70 -5.12 20.44
C SER A 244 -7.88 -5.93 21.44
N SER A 245 -7.53 -7.16 21.07
CA SER A 245 -6.65 -8.00 21.88
C SER A 245 -5.30 -7.32 22.07
N GLN A 246 -4.81 -7.22 23.30
CA GLN A 246 -3.45 -6.77 23.61
C GLN A 246 -2.46 -7.95 23.76
N ALA A 247 -2.86 -9.14 23.29
CA ALA A 247 -2.01 -10.32 23.34
C ALA A 247 -0.63 -10.07 22.69
N PRO A 248 0.47 -10.56 23.30
CA PRO A 248 1.77 -10.57 22.67
C PRO A 248 1.77 -11.38 21.38
N ILE A 249 2.70 -11.08 20.48
CA ILE A 249 2.73 -11.62 19.13
C ILE A 249 4.03 -12.40 18.90
N LEU A 250 3.89 -13.68 18.54
CA LEU A 250 4.97 -14.51 18.05
C LEU A 250 4.96 -14.55 16.51
N ILE A 251 6.06 -14.12 15.90
CA ILE A 251 6.31 -14.30 14.46
C ILE A 251 7.31 -15.45 14.27
N ARG A 252 6.93 -16.44 13.46
CA ARG A 252 7.82 -17.53 13.03
C ARG A 252 8.39 -17.22 11.66
N GLY A 253 9.68 -16.91 11.60
CA GLY A 253 10.41 -16.55 10.39
C GLY A 253 10.95 -15.13 10.46
N ALA A 254 12.23 -14.96 10.15
CA ALA A 254 12.98 -13.70 10.18
C ALA A 254 13.49 -13.30 8.78
N GLY A 255 12.81 -13.77 7.72
CA GLY A 255 12.93 -13.23 6.36
C GLY A 255 12.11 -11.95 6.17
N ILE A 256 11.98 -11.49 4.92
CA ILE A 256 11.28 -10.24 4.59
C ILE A 256 9.83 -10.19 5.07
N ALA A 257 9.11 -11.32 5.06
CA ALA A 257 7.77 -11.43 5.60
C ALA A 257 7.75 -11.10 7.10
N GLY A 258 8.58 -11.77 7.89
CA GLY A 258 8.67 -11.58 9.33
C GLY A 258 9.17 -10.19 9.73
N ALA A 259 10.17 -9.66 9.02
CA ALA A 259 10.67 -8.31 9.26
C ALA A 259 9.62 -7.24 8.97
N SER A 260 8.83 -7.40 7.90
CA SER A 260 7.73 -6.48 7.57
C SER A 260 6.63 -6.53 8.63
N LEU A 261 6.26 -7.74 9.10
CA LEU A 261 5.29 -7.94 10.18
C LEU A 261 5.77 -7.32 11.49
N ALA A 262 7.01 -7.60 11.88
CA ALA A 262 7.62 -7.06 13.10
C ALA A 262 7.63 -5.53 13.08
N ARG A 263 8.00 -4.93 11.94
CA ARG A 263 7.91 -3.48 11.76
C ARG A 263 6.47 -2.97 11.92
N ALA A 264 5.52 -3.52 11.15
CA ALA A 264 4.13 -3.04 11.09
C ALA A 264 3.43 -3.12 12.46
N LEU A 265 3.77 -4.12 13.28
CA LEU A 265 3.25 -4.30 14.63
C LEU A 265 4.00 -3.43 15.66
N ARG A 266 5.33 -3.36 15.59
CA ARG A 266 6.14 -2.52 16.50
C ARG A 266 5.78 -1.04 16.37
N VAL A 267 5.53 -0.52 15.15
CA VAL A 267 5.13 0.89 14.98
C VAL A 267 3.80 1.21 15.68
N ARG A 268 2.94 0.21 15.92
CA ARG A 268 1.70 0.31 16.68
C ARG A 268 1.89 0.07 18.19
N GLY A 269 3.13 -0.05 18.66
CA GLY A 269 3.45 -0.33 20.06
C GLY A 269 3.12 -1.75 20.50
N ARG A 270 2.94 -2.71 19.57
CA ARG A 270 2.67 -4.10 19.90
C ARG A 270 3.94 -4.79 20.40
N GLU A 271 3.78 -5.65 21.40
CA GLU A 271 4.82 -6.55 21.85
C GLU A 271 5.01 -7.68 20.83
N VAL A 272 6.21 -7.74 20.24
CA VAL A 272 6.54 -8.68 19.17
C VAL A 272 7.83 -9.40 19.52
N ARG A 273 7.82 -10.72 19.35
CA ARG A 273 9.00 -11.56 19.35
C ARG A 273 9.09 -12.36 18.05
N VAL A 274 10.31 -12.56 17.57
CA VAL A 274 10.56 -13.28 16.31
C VAL A 274 11.42 -14.50 16.62
N ILE A 275 11.05 -15.64 16.03
CA ILE A 275 11.89 -16.84 16.06
C ILE A 275 12.21 -17.30 14.64
N ASP A 276 13.47 -17.64 14.38
CA ASP A 276 13.90 -18.27 13.13
C ASP A 276 15.13 -19.15 13.37
N PRO A 277 15.07 -20.46 13.06
CA PRO A 277 16.20 -21.37 13.26
C PRO A 277 17.43 -20.96 12.44
N ASN A 278 17.23 -20.35 11.27
CA ASN A 278 18.30 -19.88 10.39
C ASN A 278 18.73 -18.44 10.73
N GLY A 279 18.03 -17.77 11.65
CA GLY A 279 18.33 -16.42 12.09
C GLY A 279 17.89 -15.37 11.07
N VAL A 280 18.32 -14.12 11.29
CA VAL A 280 17.92 -12.97 10.46
C VAL A 280 18.30 -13.20 9.00
N ALA A 281 17.31 -13.09 8.11
CA ALA A 281 17.43 -13.27 6.67
C ALA A 281 17.99 -14.64 6.21
N GLY A 282 18.14 -15.64 7.09
CA GLY A 282 18.89 -16.88 6.83
C GLY A 282 18.32 -17.83 5.76
N GLY A 283 17.17 -17.50 5.16
CA GLY A 283 16.55 -18.24 4.05
C GLY A 283 16.64 -17.49 2.71
N ALA A 284 15.55 -17.53 1.93
CA ALA A 284 15.47 -16.90 0.60
C ALA A 284 15.64 -15.37 0.57
N SER A 285 15.66 -14.71 1.74
CA SER A 285 15.87 -13.26 1.87
C SER A 285 17.34 -12.84 1.99
N SER A 286 18.29 -13.78 1.85
CA SER A 286 19.75 -13.53 1.90
C SER A 286 20.44 -13.43 0.53
N ALA A 287 19.69 -13.31 -0.57
CA ALA A 287 20.29 -13.13 -1.89
C ALA A 287 21.25 -11.92 -1.89
N PRO A 288 22.34 -11.92 -2.67
CA PRO A 288 23.31 -10.81 -2.65
C PRO A 288 22.73 -9.48 -3.12
N ALA A 289 21.79 -9.52 -4.07
CA ALA A 289 21.02 -8.36 -4.54
C ALA A 289 19.64 -8.77 -5.05
N GLY A 290 18.67 -7.86 -4.94
CA GLY A 290 17.31 -8.03 -5.44
C GLY A 290 16.84 -6.82 -6.25
N LEU A 291 15.84 -7.03 -7.10
CA LEU A 291 15.16 -5.96 -7.83
C LEU A 291 13.78 -5.70 -7.25
N LEU A 292 13.46 -4.43 -7.00
CA LEU A 292 12.11 -3.97 -6.69
C LEU A 292 11.46 -3.52 -7.99
N THR A 293 10.52 -4.30 -8.50
CA THR A 293 9.78 -4.01 -9.73
C THR A 293 8.29 -4.30 -9.55
N PRO A 294 7.40 -3.58 -10.26
CA PRO A 294 5.97 -3.86 -10.24
C PRO A 294 5.66 -5.19 -10.93
N ARG A 295 4.52 -5.81 -10.57
CA ARG A 295 3.94 -6.91 -11.36
C ARG A 295 3.17 -6.31 -12.53
N LEU A 296 3.71 -6.49 -13.74
CA LEU A 296 3.13 -5.92 -14.96
C LEU A 296 1.99 -6.77 -15.51
N GLU A 297 0.76 -6.28 -15.41
CA GLU A 297 -0.45 -6.87 -16.01
C GLU A 297 -1.33 -5.79 -16.60
N LYS A 298 -1.94 -6.05 -17.77
CA LYS A 298 -2.80 -5.07 -18.46
C LYS A 298 -4.20 -4.96 -17.85
N ALA A 299 -4.67 -6.00 -17.16
CA ALA A 299 -6.05 -6.09 -16.73
C ALA A 299 -6.29 -5.30 -15.44
N ASP A 300 -7.33 -4.48 -15.43
CA ASP A 300 -7.83 -3.87 -14.21
C ASP A 300 -8.61 -4.91 -13.38
N ARG A 301 -7.95 -5.47 -12.36
CA ARG A 301 -8.50 -6.48 -11.44
C ARG A 301 -8.03 -6.18 -10.03
N PRO A 302 -8.79 -6.57 -8.98
CA PRO A 302 -8.42 -6.29 -7.60
C PRO A 302 -7.00 -6.74 -7.23
N HIS A 303 -6.57 -7.92 -7.71
CA HIS A 303 -5.21 -8.40 -7.45
C HIS A 303 -4.13 -7.59 -8.16
N VAL A 304 -4.42 -7.03 -9.35
CA VAL A 304 -3.46 -6.18 -10.08
C VAL A 304 -3.29 -4.87 -9.33
N ARG A 305 -4.39 -4.19 -9.00
CA ARG A 305 -4.39 -2.97 -8.17
C ARG A 305 -3.62 -3.17 -6.87
N ALA A 306 -3.89 -4.27 -6.15
CA ALA A 306 -3.20 -4.57 -4.90
C ALA A 306 -1.71 -4.85 -5.07
N THR A 307 -1.28 -5.52 -6.14
CA THR A 307 0.16 -5.73 -6.39
C THR A 307 0.88 -4.45 -6.79
N LEU A 308 0.21 -3.51 -7.47
CA LEU A 308 0.74 -2.18 -7.76
C LEU A 308 0.82 -1.33 -6.48
N ALA A 309 -0.25 -1.31 -5.67
CA ALA A 309 -0.25 -0.65 -4.37
C ALA A 309 0.85 -1.20 -3.44
N ALA A 310 1.10 -2.51 -3.47
CA ALA A 310 2.17 -3.12 -2.69
C ALA A 310 3.57 -2.68 -3.15
N PHE A 311 3.80 -2.64 -4.47
CA PHE A 311 5.04 -2.10 -5.04
C PHE A 311 5.27 -0.65 -4.60
N ASP A 312 4.26 0.21 -4.73
CA ASP A 312 4.36 1.62 -4.37
C ASP A 312 4.58 1.83 -2.86
N PHE A 313 3.89 1.06 -2.04
CA PHE A 313 4.09 1.08 -0.59
C PHE A 313 5.52 0.65 -0.21
N ALA A 314 6.01 -0.45 -0.79
CA ALA A 314 7.36 -0.94 -0.56
C ALA A 314 8.41 0.08 -1.03
N ARG A 315 8.23 0.68 -2.22
CA ARG A 315 9.11 1.71 -2.77
C ARG A 315 9.21 2.91 -1.82
N ARG A 316 8.09 3.50 -1.41
CA ARG A 316 8.07 4.63 -0.45
C ARG A 316 8.69 4.27 0.90
N LEU A 317 8.54 3.02 1.33
CA LEU A 317 9.13 2.53 2.57
C LEU A 317 10.67 2.41 2.48
N TYR A 318 11.18 1.98 1.33
CA TYR A 318 12.61 1.70 1.15
C TYR A 318 13.41 2.88 0.63
N GLU A 319 12.79 3.79 -0.12
CA GLU A 319 13.44 4.96 -0.73
C GLU A 319 14.28 5.82 0.24
N PRO A 320 13.89 6.01 1.52
CA PRO A 320 14.72 6.72 2.49
C PRO A 320 15.89 5.90 3.08
N LEU A 321 15.99 4.60 2.76
CA LEU A 321 16.95 3.68 3.34
C LEU A 321 18.18 3.55 2.43
N ALA A 322 19.37 3.51 3.04
CA ALA A 322 20.63 3.40 2.29
C ALA A 322 20.77 2.06 1.55
N GLU A 323 20.06 1.03 2.02
CA GLU A 323 20.04 -0.32 1.46
C GLU A 323 19.20 -0.44 0.16
N PHE A 324 18.55 0.64 -0.28
CA PHE A 324 17.77 0.70 -1.52
C PHE A 324 18.31 1.77 -2.47
N HIS A 325 18.41 1.40 -3.74
CA HIS A 325 19.00 2.23 -4.78
C HIS A 325 17.96 2.47 -5.89
N PRO A 326 17.33 3.66 -5.93
CA PRO A 326 16.26 4.00 -6.89
C PRO A 326 16.83 4.33 -8.28
N THR A 327 17.59 3.41 -8.86
CA THR A 327 18.22 3.59 -10.18
C THR A 327 17.25 3.46 -11.34
N GLY A 328 16.04 2.98 -11.09
CA GLY A 328 15.18 2.35 -12.09
C GLY A 328 15.68 0.96 -12.48
N VAL A 329 14.89 0.26 -13.30
CA VAL A 329 15.21 -1.06 -13.86
C VAL A 329 14.71 -1.11 -15.29
N ASP A 330 15.49 -1.67 -16.19
CA ASP A 330 15.08 -1.85 -17.58
C ASP A 330 14.73 -3.31 -17.85
N ARG A 331 13.61 -3.52 -18.55
CA ARG A 331 13.10 -4.84 -18.86
C ARG A 331 13.14 -5.10 -20.35
N LEU A 332 14.06 -5.95 -20.77
CA LEU A 332 14.24 -6.33 -22.17
C LEU A 332 13.08 -7.22 -22.61
N ALA A 333 12.56 -6.98 -23.82
CA ALA A 333 11.61 -7.90 -24.44
C ALA A 333 12.34 -9.14 -24.95
N LYS A 334 11.81 -10.33 -24.66
CA LYS A 334 12.38 -11.59 -25.15
C LYS A 334 12.02 -11.90 -26.61
N ASP A 335 10.92 -11.35 -27.10
CA ASP A 335 10.36 -11.59 -28.43
C ASP A 335 9.42 -10.43 -28.83
N GLY A 336 8.99 -10.42 -30.10
CA GLY A 336 8.10 -9.38 -30.62
C GLY A 336 6.75 -9.29 -29.90
N LYS A 337 6.22 -10.40 -29.37
CA LYS A 337 4.95 -10.39 -28.62
C LYS A 337 5.11 -9.69 -27.27
N GLU A 338 6.25 -9.90 -26.60
CA GLU A 338 6.56 -9.20 -25.37
C GLU A 338 6.87 -7.71 -25.63
N ALA A 339 7.51 -7.37 -26.74
CA ALA A 339 7.73 -5.99 -27.17
C ALA A 339 6.41 -5.23 -27.37
N GLU A 340 5.46 -5.80 -28.12
CA GLU A 340 4.11 -5.24 -28.27
C GLU A 340 3.41 -5.08 -26.91
N ARG A 341 3.51 -6.09 -26.05
CA ARG A 341 2.94 -6.05 -24.70
C ARG A 341 3.54 -4.92 -23.85
N PHE A 342 4.85 -4.70 -23.93
CA PHE A 342 5.54 -3.66 -23.16
C PHE A 342 5.26 -2.26 -23.68
N SER A 343 5.16 -2.07 -24.99
CA SER A 343 4.69 -0.82 -25.59
C SER A 343 3.32 -0.43 -25.04
N ASP A 344 2.37 -1.36 -25.05
CA ASP A 344 1.02 -1.12 -24.50
C ASP A 344 1.05 -0.85 -22.99
N LEU A 345 1.89 -1.57 -22.24
CA LEU A 345 2.01 -1.39 -20.79
C LEU A 345 2.61 -0.03 -20.44
N ALA A 346 3.58 0.48 -21.20
CA ALA A 346 4.14 1.81 -20.95
C ALA A 346 3.04 2.89 -20.98
N GLY A 347 2.15 2.84 -21.98
CA GLY A 347 1.00 3.75 -22.04
C GLY A 347 0.00 3.56 -20.89
N LEU A 348 -0.27 2.32 -20.47
CA LEU A 348 -1.21 2.02 -19.39
C LEU A 348 -0.68 2.38 -17.99
N MET A 349 0.63 2.31 -17.79
CA MET A 349 1.29 2.56 -16.50
C MET A 349 1.62 4.05 -16.30
N GLY A 350 1.73 4.83 -17.39
CA GLY A 350 1.88 6.28 -17.34
C GLY A 350 3.28 6.75 -16.98
N GLU A 351 3.36 7.85 -16.24
CA GLU A 351 4.62 8.50 -15.88
C GLU A 351 5.60 7.53 -15.19
N GLY A 352 6.87 7.56 -15.62
CA GLY A 352 7.92 6.68 -15.12
C GLY A 352 8.02 5.32 -15.83
N TYR A 353 7.20 5.06 -16.85
CA TYR A 353 7.27 3.88 -17.70
C TYR A 353 7.42 4.28 -19.17
N ALA A 354 8.51 3.87 -19.81
CA ALA A 354 8.79 4.23 -21.20
C ALA A 354 9.24 3.00 -22.01
N TRP A 355 8.67 2.82 -23.20
CA TRP A 355 9.13 1.82 -24.15
C TRP A 355 10.11 2.46 -25.14
N THR A 356 11.33 1.93 -25.23
CA THR A 356 12.40 2.50 -26.07
C THR A 356 12.47 1.88 -27.46
N GLY A 357 11.61 0.91 -27.77
CA GLY A 357 11.72 0.06 -28.96
C GLY A 357 12.36 -1.30 -28.67
N GLU A 358 13.15 -1.41 -27.60
CA GLU A 358 13.83 -2.65 -27.19
C GLU A 358 13.50 -3.06 -25.75
N MET A 359 13.35 -2.06 -24.87
CA MET A 359 13.17 -2.29 -23.43
C MET A 359 12.11 -1.38 -22.83
N LEU A 360 11.48 -1.89 -21.78
CA LEU A 360 10.58 -1.14 -20.92
C LEU A 360 11.40 -0.58 -19.75
N GLU A 361 11.60 0.73 -19.75
CA GLU A 361 12.20 1.45 -18.64
C GLU A 361 11.16 1.60 -17.52
N MET A 362 11.55 1.25 -16.29
CA MET A 362 10.72 1.42 -15.09
C MET A 362 11.46 2.34 -14.12
N ALA A 363 11.27 3.66 -14.25
CA ALA A 363 12.01 4.66 -13.51
C ALA A 363 11.82 4.60 -11.99
N ALA A 364 10.60 4.24 -11.53
CA ALA A 364 10.29 4.10 -10.11
C ALA A 364 10.83 2.79 -9.48
N SER A 365 11.45 1.91 -10.27
CA SER A 365 12.04 0.66 -9.78
C SER A 365 13.45 0.89 -9.23
N GLY A 366 14.06 -0.14 -8.68
CA GLY A 366 15.44 -0.07 -8.21
C GLY A 366 15.97 -1.42 -7.78
N TRP A 367 17.21 -1.43 -7.28
CA TRP A 367 17.80 -2.60 -6.65
C TRP A 367 18.02 -2.38 -5.16
N PHE A 368 18.19 -3.45 -4.41
CA PHE A 368 18.37 -3.39 -2.95
C PHE A 368 19.26 -4.50 -2.43
N GLU A 369 19.74 -4.29 -1.20
CA GLU A 369 20.54 -5.23 -0.41
C GLU A 369 19.63 -6.07 0.51
N PRO A 370 19.29 -7.33 0.14
CA PRO A 370 18.19 -8.06 0.77
C PRO A 370 18.36 -8.28 2.29
N ALA A 371 19.52 -8.79 2.72
CA ALA A 371 19.76 -9.10 4.13
C ALA A 371 19.87 -7.83 5.00
N ALA A 372 20.53 -6.79 4.49
CA ALA A 372 20.66 -5.51 5.18
C ALA A 372 19.29 -4.83 5.33
N LEU A 373 18.48 -4.84 4.27
CA LEU A 373 17.11 -4.31 4.30
C LEU A 373 16.21 -5.07 5.29
N VAL A 374 16.29 -6.41 5.33
CA VAL A 374 15.56 -7.22 6.34
C VAL A 374 15.97 -6.81 7.76
N THR A 375 17.26 -6.64 8.02
CA THR A 375 17.79 -6.21 9.31
C THR A 375 17.29 -4.81 9.67
N ARG A 376 17.28 -3.89 8.70
CA ARG A 376 16.77 -2.52 8.87
C ARG A 376 15.29 -2.49 9.27
N LEU A 377 14.47 -3.34 8.65
CA LEU A 377 13.03 -3.42 8.93
C LEU A 377 12.74 -4.05 10.31
N LEU A 378 13.46 -5.11 10.68
CA LEU A 378 13.37 -5.70 12.03
C LEU A 378 13.65 -4.65 13.11
N GLY A 379 14.67 -3.81 12.90
CA GLY A 379 15.09 -2.82 13.88
C GLY A 379 15.60 -3.51 15.15
N GLU A 380 15.05 -3.13 16.30
CA GLU A 380 15.48 -3.63 17.61
C GLU A 380 14.76 -4.91 18.07
N VAL A 381 13.88 -5.47 17.24
CA VAL A 381 13.12 -6.68 17.62
C VAL A 381 14.09 -7.87 17.69
N PRO A 382 14.24 -8.54 18.85
CA PRO A 382 15.15 -9.66 18.99
C PRO A 382 14.67 -10.87 18.19
N VAL A 383 15.61 -11.59 17.58
CA VAL A 383 15.36 -12.84 16.85
C VAL A 383 16.02 -13.99 17.60
N ALA A 384 15.20 -14.85 18.20
CA ALA A 384 15.68 -16.09 18.82
C ALA A 384 15.78 -17.22 17.79
N ARG A 385 16.66 -18.19 18.04
CA ARG A 385 16.80 -19.38 17.17
C ARG A 385 15.67 -20.39 17.37
N GLU A 386 15.17 -20.46 18.60
CA GLU A 386 14.14 -21.40 19.03
C GLU A 386 13.15 -20.70 19.96
N GLY A 387 11.97 -21.27 20.11
CA GLY A 387 10.94 -20.78 21.02
C GLY A 387 9.57 -21.39 20.72
N GLU A 388 8.75 -21.52 21.75
CA GLU A 388 7.38 -22.03 21.65
C GLU A 388 6.38 -20.89 21.76
N ARG A 389 5.17 -21.07 21.24
CA ARG A 389 4.06 -20.11 21.40
C ARG A 389 3.63 -20.14 22.87
N GLY A 390 3.53 -18.97 23.50
CA GLY A 390 2.98 -18.83 24.84
C GLY A 390 1.46 -18.87 24.83
N ASP A 391 0.86 -19.15 26.00
CA ASP A 391 -0.59 -19.17 26.15
C ASP A 391 -1.20 -17.80 25.81
N GLY A 392 -2.24 -17.81 24.97
CA GLY A 392 -2.96 -16.59 24.57
C GLY A 392 -2.22 -15.67 23.60
N GLU A 393 -1.00 -16.01 23.15
CA GLU A 393 -0.29 -15.22 22.15
C GLU A 393 -0.90 -15.36 20.76
N ILE A 394 -0.84 -14.29 19.96
CA ILE A 394 -1.14 -14.35 18.54
C ILE A 394 0.07 -14.93 17.80
N LEU A 395 -0.16 -15.94 16.97
CA LEU A 395 0.87 -16.59 16.16
C LEU A 395 0.80 -16.13 14.70
N ILE A 396 1.94 -15.76 14.12
CA ILE A 396 2.05 -15.44 12.70
C ILE A 396 3.12 -16.30 12.04
N HIS A 397 2.71 -17.11 11.05
CA HIS A 397 3.60 -17.91 10.24
C HIS A 397 4.17 -17.11 9.07
N ALA A 398 5.48 -16.89 9.08
CA ALA A 398 6.26 -16.22 8.03
C ALA A 398 7.45 -17.10 7.56
N THR A 399 7.29 -18.43 7.65
CA THR A 399 8.34 -19.45 7.42
C THR A 399 8.56 -19.83 5.96
N GLY A 400 8.11 -18.98 5.02
CA GLY A 400 8.26 -19.23 3.58
C GLY A 400 7.65 -20.57 3.16
N ALA A 401 8.41 -21.38 2.42
CA ALA A 401 7.93 -22.64 1.85
C ALA A 401 7.68 -23.74 2.89
N HIS A 402 8.06 -23.53 4.16
CA HIS A 402 7.87 -24.49 5.24
C HIS A 402 6.48 -24.41 5.89
N PHE A 403 5.68 -23.39 5.59
CA PHE A 403 4.29 -23.35 6.04
C PHE A 403 3.45 -24.26 5.15
N ASP A 404 2.86 -25.29 5.74
CA ASP A 404 1.94 -26.19 5.04
C ASP A 404 0.54 -25.57 4.98
N LEU A 405 0.01 -25.48 3.77
CA LEU A 405 -1.33 -25.00 3.48
C LEU A 405 -1.98 -26.02 2.53
N ASP A 406 -2.19 -27.23 3.03
CA ASP A 406 -2.69 -28.37 2.26
C ASP A 406 -1.89 -28.62 0.96
N GLY A 407 -0.57 -28.38 1.00
CA GLY A 407 0.31 -28.48 -0.18
C GLY A 407 0.16 -27.36 -1.22
N ASP A 408 -0.66 -26.33 -0.99
CA ASP A 408 -0.83 -25.20 -1.93
C ASP A 408 0.37 -24.23 -1.92
N ILE A 409 1.21 -24.28 -0.89
CA ILE A 409 2.50 -23.60 -0.89
C ILE A 409 3.58 -24.62 -1.21
N THR A 410 4.29 -24.39 -2.32
CA THR A 410 5.31 -25.30 -2.84
C THR A 410 6.68 -24.62 -2.87
N PRO A 411 7.75 -25.36 -2.56
CA PRO A 411 9.11 -24.85 -2.65
C PRO A 411 9.53 -24.67 -4.11
N SER A 412 10.18 -23.56 -4.41
CA SER A 412 10.88 -23.30 -5.67
C SER A 412 12.28 -22.79 -5.39
N ALA A 413 13.26 -23.69 -5.47
CA ALA A 413 14.66 -23.35 -5.36
C ALA A 413 15.14 -22.49 -6.54
N GLY A 414 16.06 -21.59 -6.25
CA GLY A 414 16.73 -20.77 -7.25
C GLY A 414 18.18 -20.52 -6.87
N ARG A 415 19.01 -20.31 -7.88
CA ARG A 415 20.43 -19.97 -7.75
C ARG A 415 20.75 -18.70 -8.55
N VAL A 416 21.66 -17.89 -8.01
CA VAL A 416 22.29 -16.74 -8.66
C VAL A 416 23.81 -16.88 -8.54
N GLY A 417 24.54 -16.26 -9.46
CA GLY A 417 25.99 -16.11 -9.40
C GLY A 417 26.35 -14.64 -9.26
N VAL A 418 27.48 -14.36 -8.60
CA VAL A 418 28.11 -13.05 -8.55
C VAL A 418 29.42 -13.12 -9.31
N PHE A 419 29.69 -12.14 -10.14
CA PHE A 419 30.78 -12.11 -11.11
C PHE A 419 31.50 -10.75 -11.06
N LYS A 420 32.78 -10.73 -11.39
CA LYS A 420 33.45 -9.45 -11.70
C LYS A 420 33.00 -8.96 -13.07
N GLY A 421 32.85 -7.65 -13.22
CA GLY A 421 32.56 -7.04 -14.51
C GLY A 421 31.97 -5.64 -14.40
N ARG A 422 31.54 -5.08 -15.54
CA ARG A 422 30.92 -3.75 -15.58
C ARG A 422 29.45 -3.84 -15.15
N VAL A 423 29.11 -3.08 -14.12
CA VAL A 423 27.73 -2.85 -13.69
C VAL A 423 27.07 -1.83 -14.64
N PRO A 424 25.86 -2.09 -15.18
CA PRO A 424 25.13 -1.09 -15.96
C PRO A 424 24.54 0.00 -15.04
N ASP A 425 24.35 1.21 -15.57
CA ASP A 425 23.72 2.32 -14.84
C ASP A 425 22.35 1.95 -14.28
N ARG A 426 21.61 1.10 -15.02
CA ARG A 426 20.32 0.56 -14.64
C ARG A 426 20.37 -0.97 -14.69
N PRO A 427 19.95 -1.67 -13.60
CA PRO A 427 19.78 -3.11 -13.60
C PRO A 427 18.84 -3.58 -14.72
N LEU A 428 19.05 -4.81 -15.19
CA LEU A 428 18.32 -5.38 -16.32
C LEU A 428 17.49 -6.60 -15.91
N SER A 429 16.36 -6.84 -16.59
CA SER A 429 15.56 -8.07 -16.44
C SER A 429 14.96 -8.56 -17.77
N TRP A 430 14.90 -9.89 -17.99
CA TRP A 430 14.42 -10.51 -19.25
C TRP A 430 13.90 -11.96 -19.09
N GLY A 431 13.72 -12.41 -17.86
CA GLY A 431 13.48 -13.82 -17.50
C GLY A 431 14.53 -14.32 -16.52
N GLY A 432 15.78 -13.88 -16.74
CA GLY A 432 16.76 -13.62 -15.68
C GLY A 432 16.79 -12.13 -15.31
N TYR A 433 17.77 -11.75 -14.51
CA TYR A 433 18.09 -10.40 -14.13
C TYR A 433 19.59 -10.24 -13.88
N LEU A 434 20.03 -9.00 -14.11
CA LEU A 434 21.36 -8.50 -13.80
C LEU A 434 21.20 -7.36 -12.81
N ALA A 435 21.90 -7.43 -11.67
CA ALA A 435 21.90 -6.36 -10.68
C ALA A 435 23.31 -6.06 -10.16
N PRO A 436 23.57 -4.82 -9.71
CA PRO A 436 24.73 -4.51 -8.89
C PRO A 436 24.69 -5.29 -7.58
N THR A 437 25.85 -5.47 -6.96
CA THR A 437 25.98 -5.92 -5.57
C THR A 437 26.64 -4.81 -4.73
N PRO A 438 26.53 -4.86 -3.40
CA PRO A 438 27.16 -3.86 -2.52
C PRO A 438 28.67 -3.76 -2.68
N GLN A 439 29.32 -4.84 -3.15
CA GLN A 439 30.75 -4.91 -3.38
C GLN A 439 31.18 -4.35 -4.73
N GLY A 440 30.24 -3.85 -5.55
CA GLY A 440 30.51 -3.37 -6.92
C GLY A 440 30.62 -4.48 -7.97
N ASP A 441 30.27 -5.71 -7.61
CA ASP A 441 30.25 -6.87 -8.52
C ASP A 441 28.86 -7.02 -9.17
N VAL A 442 28.76 -7.88 -10.18
CA VAL A 442 27.53 -8.11 -10.96
C VAL A 442 26.88 -9.43 -10.55
N LEU A 443 25.61 -9.39 -10.14
CA LEU A 443 24.78 -10.57 -9.95
C LEU A 443 24.08 -10.95 -11.25
N LEU A 444 24.14 -12.23 -11.65
CA LEU A 444 23.33 -12.83 -12.70
C LEU A 444 22.48 -13.99 -12.18
N GLY A 445 21.21 -14.03 -12.57
CA GLY A 445 20.32 -15.11 -12.19
C GLY A 445 18.86 -14.83 -12.53
N ALA A 446 17.87 -15.51 -11.96
CA ALA A 446 18.00 -16.66 -11.10
C ALA A 446 17.36 -17.89 -11.75
N THR A 447 17.86 -19.07 -11.42
CA THR A 447 17.19 -20.32 -11.80
C THR A 447 15.84 -20.47 -11.09
N HIS A 448 14.98 -21.30 -11.66
CA HIS A 448 13.66 -21.65 -11.11
C HIS A 448 13.45 -23.16 -11.19
N ILE A 449 13.81 -23.86 -10.11
CA ILE A 449 13.69 -25.31 -9.99
C ILE A 449 12.57 -25.62 -9.00
N LYS A 450 11.65 -26.52 -9.37
CA LYS A 450 10.60 -26.99 -8.46
C LYS A 450 11.23 -27.90 -7.40
N GLY A 451 10.92 -27.66 -6.13
CA GLY A 451 11.50 -28.41 -5.01
C GLY A 451 12.45 -27.58 -4.15
N TRP A 452 13.09 -28.26 -3.20
CA TRP A 452 13.97 -27.67 -2.19
C TRP A 452 15.42 -27.52 -2.64
N ALA A 453 15.86 -28.33 -3.59
CA ALA A 453 17.25 -28.34 -4.03
C ALA A 453 17.43 -27.44 -5.26
N PRO A 454 18.31 -26.42 -5.22
CA PRO A 454 18.64 -25.60 -6.39
C PRO A 454 19.49 -26.35 -7.44
N GLY A 455 19.70 -27.67 -7.30
CA GLY A 455 20.57 -28.50 -8.15
C GLY A 455 22.06 -28.18 -7.94
N GLU A 456 22.95 -28.82 -8.69
CA GLU A 456 24.34 -28.39 -8.88
C GLU A 456 24.47 -27.79 -10.28
N GLY A 457 25.38 -26.84 -10.50
CA GLY A 457 25.86 -26.63 -11.86
C GLY A 457 26.19 -25.20 -12.24
N ASP A 458 27.47 -24.99 -12.48
CA ASP A 458 28.02 -23.92 -13.30
C ASP A 458 27.29 -23.80 -14.65
N ALA A 459 26.74 -24.89 -15.20
CA ALA A 459 25.98 -24.91 -16.44
C ALA A 459 24.78 -23.94 -16.46
N ALA A 460 24.03 -23.81 -15.35
CA ALA A 460 22.91 -22.88 -15.30
C ALA A 460 23.37 -21.41 -15.23
N LEU A 461 24.52 -21.16 -14.60
CA LEU A 461 25.16 -19.84 -14.57
C LEU A 461 25.74 -19.48 -15.94
N SER A 462 26.37 -20.44 -16.62
CA SER A 462 26.84 -20.28 -18.00
C SER A 462 25.68 -19.97 -18.96
N ALA A 463 24.51 -20.58 -18.78
CA ALA A 463 23.33 -20.28 -19.59
C ALA A 463 22.88 -18.82 -19.43
N PHE A 464 22.93 -18.24 -18.22
CA PHE A 464 22.62 -16.81 -18.03
C PHE A 464 23.63 -15.89 -18.71
N HIS A 465 24.92 -16.25 -18.72
CA HIS A 465 25.93 -15.52 -19.48
C HIS A 465 25.66 -15.55 -20.98
N GLN A 466 25.33 -16.72 -21.53
CA GLN A 466 24.99 -16.87 -22.96
C GLN A 466 23.72 -16.09 -23.31
N ASP A 467 22.71 -16.15 -22.45
CA ASP A 467 21.47 -15.38 -22.61
C ASP A 467 21.72 -13.87 -22.57
N LEU A 468 22.62 -13.40 -21.70
CA LEU A 468 23.03 -12.01 -21.67
C LEU A 468 23.80 -11.64 -22.94
N ALA A 469 24.75 -12.47 -23.38
CA ALA A 469 25.52 -12.22 -24.60
C ALA A 469 24.64 -12.09 -25.85
N ALA A 470 23.58 -12.89 -25.95
CA ALA A 470 22.62 -12.81 -27.04
C ALA A 470 21.78 -11.51 -27.06
N ARG A 471 21.69 -10.80 -25.92
CA ARG A 471 20.83 -9.62 -25.75
C ARG A 471 21.63 -8.32 -25.59
N ARG A 472 22.77 -8.38 -24.92
CA ARG A 472 23.65 -7.27 -24.54
C ARG A 472 25.10 -7.74 -24.55
N ALA A 473 25.61 -8.03 -25.75
CA ALA A 473 27.00 -8.47 -25.96
C ALA A 473 28.01 -7.50 -25.33
N ASP A 474 27.75 -6.20 -25.44
CA ASP A 474 28.57 -5.12 -24.86
C ASP A 474 28.72 -5.21 -23.34
N LEU A 475 27.73 -5.75 -22.63
CA LEU A 475 27.82 -6.00 -21.19
C LEU A 475 28.41 -7.38 -20.91
N ALA A 476 27.98 -8.41 -21.64
CA ALA A 476 28.44 -9.77 -21.43
C ALA A 476 29.96 -9.92 -21.58
N GLU A 477 30.58 -9.22 -22.54
CA GLU A 477 32.03 -9.21 -22.77
C GLU A 477 32.83 -8.64 -21.59
N THR A 478 32.20 -7.85 -20.73
CA THR A 478 32.83 -7.26 -19.55
C THR A 478 32.71 -8.12 -18.30
N ILE A 479 31.88 -9.16 -18.31
CA ILE A 479 31.62 -10.00 -17.14
C ILE A 479 32.45 -11.27 -17.25
N ASP A 480 33.23 -11.53 -16.21
CA ASP A 480 34.08 -12.72 -16.13
C ASP A 480 33.24 -14.00 -16.29
N PRO A 481 33.75 -15.02 -16.99
CA PRO A 481 32.99 -16.24 -17.28
C PRO A 481 32.74 -17.13 -16.06
N LEU A 482 33.48 -16.91 -14.96
CA LEU A 482 33.38 -17.69 -13.73
C LEU A 482 32.88 -16.84 -12.57
N PRO A 483 31.94 -17.35 -11.76
CA PRO A 483 31.43 -16.60 -10.62
C PRO A 483 32.49 -16.51 -9.51
N VAL A 484 32.60 -15.34 -8.88
CA VAL A 484 33.35 -15.17 -7.62
C VAL A 484 32.62 -15.81 -6.44
N SER A 485 31.29 -15.90 -6.51
CA SER A 485 30.47 -16.61 -5.53
C SER A 485 29.12 -17.00 -6.11
N SER A 486 28.42 -17.92 -5.45
CA SER A 486 27.04 -18.27 -5.80
C SER A 486 26.18 -18.32 -4.56
N TRP A 487 24.89 -18.04 -4.74
CA TRP A 487 23.89 -18.11 -3.68
C TRP A 487 22.71 -18.96 -4.15
N GLY A 488 22.18 -19.77 -3.24
CA GLY A 488 20.98 -20.57 -3.45
C GLY A 488 19.95 -20.34 -2.34
N GLY A 489 18.67 -20.31 -2.72
CA GLY A 489 17.58 -20.16 -1.76
C GLY A 489 16.26 -20.74 -2.26
N VAL A 490 15.33 -21.01 -1.34
CA VAL A 490 14.04 -21.65 -1.64
C VAL A 490 12.89 -20.67 -1.45
N ARG A 491 12.24 -20.33 -2.56
CA ARG A 491 11.06 -19.45 -2.59
C ARG A 491 9.81 -20.26 -2.27
N ALA A 492 8.82 -19.59 -1.67
CA ALA A 492 7.47 -20.13 -1.49
C ALA A 492 6.58 -19.74 -2.68
N SER A 493 6.05 -20.70 -3.42
CA SER A 493 5.23 -20.46 -4.61
C SER A 493 3.84 -21.06 -4.46
N THR A 494 2.84 -20.36 -4.98
CA THR A 494 1.43 -20.80 -5.03
C THR A 494 1.00 -21.11 -6.46
N PRO A 495 -0.08 -21.91 -6.66
CA PRO A 495 -0.61 -22.22 -8.00
C PRO A 495 -0.94 -20.99 -8.85
N ASP A 496 -1.50 -19.94 -8.24
CA ASP A 496 -1.86 -18.69 -8.92
C ASP A 496 -0.74 -17.63 -8.91
N ARG A 497 0.40 -17.96 -8.30
CA ARG A 497 1.57 -17.09 -8.11
C ARG A 497 1.26 -15.77 -7.40
N LEU A 498 0.22 -15.77 -6.57
CA LEU A 498 -0.11 -14.69 -5.67
C LEU A 498 0.23 -15.07 -4.22
N PRO A 499 0.63 -14.11 -3.38
CA PRO A 499 0.88 -14.32 -1.97
C PRO A 499 -0.29 -14.99 -1.23
N VAL A 500 0.02 -15.53 -0.06
CA VAL A 500 -0.96 -15.92 0.96
C VAL A 500 -0.78 -15.01 2.16
N ALA A 501 -1.83 -14.28 2.54
CA ALA A 501 -1.81 -13.36 3.66
C ALA A 501 -3.17 -13.35 4.38
N GLY A 502 -3.16 -13.45 5.70
CA GLY A 502 -4.35 -13.26 6.54
C GLY A 502 -4.54 -14.34 7.60
N LEU A 503 -5.73 -14.34 8.20
CA LEU A 503 -6.14 -15.27 9.25
C LEU A 503 -6.27 -16.71 8.71
N VAL A 504 -5.73 -17.67 9.44
CA VAL A 504 -5.82 -19.11 9.15
C VAL A 504 -6.83 -19.77 10.08
N SER A 505 -6.65 -19.55 11.38
CA SER A 505 -7.50 -20.02 12.48
C SER A 505 -7.47 -19.00 13.61
N GLU A 506 -8.20 -19.24 14.70
CA GLU A 506 -8.21 -18.35 15.88
C GLU A 506 -6.78 -17.95 16.31
N ASP A 507 -6.55 -16.65 16.43
CA ASP A 507 -5.27 -16.01 16.77
C ASP A 507 -4.05 -16.48 15.96
N THR A 508 -4.28 -17.02 14.75
CA THR A 508 -3.21 -17.58 13.91
C THR A 508 -3.29 -17.02 12.50
N TYR A 509 -2.22 -16.36 12.07
CA TYR A 509 -2.10 -15.70 10.77
C TYR A 509 -0.96 -16.32 9.96
N VAL A 510 -0.95 -16.05 8.65
CA VAL A 510 0.15 -16.42 7.76
C VAL A 510 0.49 -15.27 6.82
N LEU A 511 1.78 -15.13 6.51
CA LEU A 511 2.30 -14.36 5.39
C LEU A 511 3.35 -15.20 4.64
N SER A 512 2.94 -15.83 3.54
CA SER A 512 3.81 -16.72 2.74
C SER A 512 3.44 -16.68 1.25
N GLY A 513 3.96 -17.61 0.45
CA GLY A 513 3.67 -17.70 -0.99
C GLY A 513 4.20 -16.51 -1.82
N LEU A 514 5.20 -15.79 -1.30
CA LEU A 514 5.68 -14.52 -1.84
C LEU A 514 6.46 -14.62 -3.17
N GLY A 515 6.79 -15.84 -3.60
CA GLY A 515 7.52 -16.10 -4.85
C GLY A 515 8.84 -15.33 -4.94
N SER A 516 9.10 -14.74 -6.10
CA SER A 516 10.28 -13.91 -6.38
C SER A 516 10.06 -12.41 -6.16
N ARG A 517 8.90 -12.01 -5.61
CA ARG A 517 8.53 -10.60 -5.40
C ARG A 517 8.24 -10.26 -3.93
N GLY A 518 8.80 -11.03 -3.01
CA GLY A 518 8.52 -10.87 -1.59
C GLY A 518 8.83 -9.48 -1.04
N PHE A 519 9.89 -8.83 -1.51
CA PHE A 519 10.23 -7.46 -1.10
C PHE A 519 9.24 -6.41 -1.60
N ALA A 520 8.51 -6.66 -2.68
CA ALA A 520 7.44 -5.78 -3.15
C ALA A 520 6.11 -6.05 -2.43
N HIS A 521 5.83 -7.30 -2.06
CA HIS A 521 4.52 -7.68 -1.52
C HIS A 521 4.45 -7.67 0.01
N ALA A 522 5.51 -8.11 0.68
CA ALA A 522 5.50 -8.31 2.13
C ALA A 522 5.16 -7.05 2.95
N PRO A 523 5.67 -5.84 2.62
CA PRO A 523 5.38 -4.65 3.42
C PRO A 523 3.89 -4.33 3.55
N LEU A 524 3.15 -4.27 2.42
CA LEU A 524 1.73 -3.94 2.44
C LEU A 524 0.87 -5.09 2.98
N LEU A 525 1.26 -6.35 2.73
CA LEU A 525 0.55 -7.51 3.27
C LEU A 525 0.78 -7.69 4.78
N ALA A 526 1.95 -7.29 5.28
CA ALA A 526 2.20 -7.19 6.72
C ALA A 526 1.35 -6.09 7.36
N GLU A 527 1.22 -4.93 6.68
CA GLU A 527 0.32 -3.86 7.11
C GLU A 527 -1.15 -4.31 7.13
N LEU A 528 -1.58 -5.14 6.17
CA LEU A 528 -2.90 -5.78 6.18
C LEU A 528 -3.09 -6.62 7.44
N ILE A 529 -2.17 -7.53 7.73
CA ILE A 529 -2.27 -8.43 8.90
C ILE A 529 -2.22 -7.63 10.20
N ALA A 530 -1.35 -6.63 10.30
CA ALA A 530 -1.29 -5.74 11.46
C ALA A 530 -2.62 -4.98 11.66
N SER A 531 -3.22 -4.48 10.57
CA SER A 531 -4.53 -3.83 10.62
C SER A 531 -5.64 -4.79 11.06
N GLN A 532 -5.60 -6.06 10.61
CA GLN A 532 -6.54 -7.11 11.03
C GLN A 532 -6.41 -7.41 12.53
N ILE A 533 -5.19 -7.59 13.04
CA ILE A 533 -4.91 -7.86 14.46
C ILE A 533 -5.34 -6.67 15.34
N CYS A 534 -5.10 -5.45 14.88
CA CYS A 534 -5.38 -4.24 15.66
C CYS A 534 -6.81 -3.71 15.47
N HIS A 535 -7.62 -4.34 14.60
CA HIS A 535 -8.96 -3.91 14.19
C HIS A 535 -9.01 -2.48 13.63
N GLU A 536 -8.02 -2.15 12.82
CA GLU A 536 -7.87 -0.87 12.13
C GLU A 536 -8.46 -0.94 10.71
N PRO A 537 -8.69 0.21 10.03
CA PRO A 537 -9.07 0.21 8.62
C PRO A 537 -8.13 -0.63 7.76
N LEU A 538 -8.65 -1.46 6.86
CA LEU A 538 -7.78 -2.30 6.02
C LEU A 538 -7.15 -1.49 4.87
N PRO A 539 -5.87 -1.77 4.51
CA PRO A 539 -5.14 -1.01 3.49
C PRO A 539 -5.38 -1.50 2.06
N LEU A 540 -6.31 -2.45 1.85
CA LEU A 540 -6.60 -3.10 0.56
C LEU A 540 -8.11 -3.15 0.31
N GLU A 541 -8.49 -3.23 -0.96
CA GLU A 541 -9.86 -3.53 -1.37
C GLU A 541 -10.30 -4.91 -0.86
N ARG A 542 -11.56 -5.05 -0.45
CA ARG A 542 -12.15 -6.35 -0.07
C ARG A 542 -11.91 -7.41 -1.15
N GLY A 543 -12.16 -7.08 -2.41
CA GLY A 543 -11.93 -7.99 -3.54
C GLY A 543 -10.47 -8.45 -3.68
N ALA A 544 -9.48 -7.64 -3.27
CA ALA A 544 -8.08 -8.03 -3.28
C ALA A 544 -7.73 -8.94 -2.09
N ILE A 545 -8.27 -8.65 -0.91
CA ILE A 545 -8.10 -9.46 0.31
C ILE A 545 -8.57 -10.90 0.06
N GLU A 546 -9.72 -11.05 -0.61
CA GLU A 546 -10.28 -12.35 -1.02
C GLU A 546 -9.33 -13.17 -1.92
N VAL A 547 -8.45 -12.50 -2.66
CA VAL A 547 -7.48 -13.16 -3.55
C VAL A 547 -6.21 -13.57 -2.80
N PHE A 548 -5.89 -12.94 -1.67
CA PHE A 548 -4.71 -13.30 -0.86
C PHE A 548 -5.03 -14.24 0.31
N ARG A 549 -6.30 -14.41 0.68
CA ARG A 549 -6.66 -15.23 1.84
C ARG A 549 -6.16 -16.68 1.74
N PRO A 550 -5.80 -17.30 2.88
CA PRO A 550 -5.37 -18.71 2.93
C PRO A 550 -6.42 -19.70 2.42
N GLN A 551 -7.70 -19.43 2.67
CA GLN A 551 -8.81 -20.35 2.40
C GLN A 551 -9.18 -20.46 0.91
N ARG A 552 -8.66 -19.56 0.06
CA ARG A 552 -9.10 -19.42 -1.33
C ARG A 552 -8.93 -20.69 -2.17
N PHE A 553 -7.92 -21.50 -1.88
CA PHE A 553 -7.64 -22.71 -2.66
C PHE A 553 -8.60 -23.84 -2.27
N ALA A 554 -8.84 -24.04 -0.97
CA ALA A 554 -9.80 -25.01 -0.46
C ALA A 554 -11.21 -24.72 -0.99
N GLU A 555 -11.63 -23.46 -0.99
CA GLU A 555 -12.93 -23.05 -1.55
C GLU A 555 -13.03 -23.23 -3.06
N ARG A 556 -11.95 -22.93 -3.81
CA ARG A 556 -11.91 -23.21 -5.26
C ARG A 556 -12.01 -24.71 -5.53
N ARG A 557 -11.38 -25.57 -4.72
CA ARG A 557 -11.52 -27.03 -4.80
C ARG A 557 -12.97 -27.44 -4.51
N ALA A 558 -13.58 -26.92 -3.45
CA ALA A 558 -14.96 -27.21 -3.08
C ALA A 558 -15.97 -26.83 -4.19
N ARG A 559 -15.81 -25.65 -4.83
CA ARG A 559 -16.66 -25.20 -5.95
C ARG A 559 -16.51 -26.02 -7.23
N ARG A 560 -15.43 -26.79 -7.39
CA ARG A 560 -15.20 -27.66 -8.57
C ARG A 560 -15.63 -29.10 -8.33
N GLY A 561 -15.74 -29.51 -7.06
CA GLY A 561 -16.08 -30.87 -6.65
C GLY A 561 -17.55 -31.09 -6.31
N GLY A 562 -18.34 -30.03 -6.18
CA GLY A 562 -19.81 -30.07 -6.15
C GLY A 562 -20.36 -29.60 -7.49
#